data_AF-A0A947SD66-F1
#
_entry.id   AF-A0A947SD66-F1
#
_cell.length_a   1.000
_cell.length_b   1.000
_cell.length_c   1.000
_cell.angle_alpha   90.00
_cell.angle_beta   90.00
_cell.angle_gamma   90.00
#
_symmetry.space_group_name_H-M   'P 1'
#
loop_
_entity.id
_entity.type
_entity.pdbx_description
1 polymer ?
#
loop_
_entity_poly.entity_id
_entity_poly.type
_entity_poly.pdbx_seq_one_letter_code
_entity_poly.pdbx_strand_id
1 'polypeptide(L)'
;QENFILNFIYLYGFNIKIILFILIAFGAFIVCRHKKTQEVKIMETKFPNNFKASPPSLKLFGNLVSIYKLCIYMACSLLMAYCLTKLMPFNFLIEYERNNYADRILIVIVLFCLPFIIFLFHWLIERIIKQKKAIQTIYFLFLTAVVASSLYLSYPRFDNYYNSHSWSTGQNDIAAVQWIENNAQKKYIVLANQQVSAAALKEFGFNRYLSVKNSQIYFYPIPTGGQLYQYYLDMVYKKPSRETALKAMDFAGVNEAYFVLNKYWWASSKILDEAKLESDAWHKIDNGEIYVFQYNQ
;
A
#
# COMPACT_ATOMS: atom_id res chain seq x y z
N GLN A 1 -6.02 27.49 -7.25
CA GLN A 1 -5.29 28.31 -6.26
C GLN A 1 -4.35 27.39 -5.52
N GLU A 2 -3.08 27.75 -5.38
CA GLU A 2 -2.12 26.95 -4.60
C GLU A 2 -2.49 27.01 -3.11
N ASN A 3 -2.57 25.85 -2.47
CA ASN A 3 -2.86 25.75 -1.05
C ASN A 3 -1.56 25.45 -0.31
N PHE A 4 -1.01 26.44 0.38
CA PHE A 4 0.25 26.32 1.12
C PHE A 4 0.26 25.16 2.12
N ILE A 5 -0.87 24.94 2.83
CA ILE A 5 -1.00 23.84 3.80
C ILE A 5 -0.88 22.50 3.07
N LEU A 6 -1.57 22.36 1.93
CA LEU A 6 -1.53 21.15 1.13
C LEU A 6 -0.12 20.91 0.56
N ASN A 7 0.55 21.96 0.09
CA ASN A 7 1.94 21.88 -0.38
C ASN A 7 2.88 21.37 0.72
N PHE A 8 2.75 21.88 1.95
CA PHE A 8 3.53 21.41 3.08
C PHE A 8 3.27 19.93 3.41
N ILE A 9 1.99 19.54 3.46
CA ILE A 9 1.58 18.15 3.73
C ILE A 9 2.18 17.20 2.69
N TYR A 10 2.11 17.54 1.40
CA TYR A 10 2.64 16.70 0.34
C TYR A 10 4.16 16.71 0.29
N LEU A 11 4.82 17.85 0.58
CA LEU A 11 6.26 17.88 0.77
C LEU A 11 6.69 16.93 1.89
N TYR A 12 6.02 16.97 3.04
CA TYR A 12 6.27 16.04 4.14
C TYR A 12 6.02 14.58 3.72
N GLY A 13 4.87 14.30 3.11
CA GLY A 13 4.46 12.96 2.70
C GLY A 13 5.38 12.32 1.67
N PHE A 14 5.76 13.05 0.61
CA PHE A 14 6.68 12.54 -0.42
C PHE A 14 8.09 12.29 0.12
N ASN A 15 8.50 12.99 1.18
CA ASN A 15 9.82 12.85 1.79
C ASN A 15 9.85 11.93 3.02
N ILE A 16 8.75 11.25 3.35
CA ILE A 16 8.66 10.45 4.59
C ILE A 16 9.76 9.37 4.69
N LYS A 17 10.12 8.72 3.57
CA LYS A 17 11.18 7.70 3.54
C LYS A 17 12.55 8.31 3.89
N ILE A 18 12.84 9.51 3.38
CA ILE A 18 14.08 10.24 3.67
C ILE A 18 14.11 10.69 5.13
N ILE A 19 12.99 11.24 5.63
CA ILE A 19 12.85 11.66 7.03
C ILE A 19 13.11 10.48 7.96
N LEU A 20 12.50 9.32 7.72
CA LEU A 20 12.70 8.11 8.52
C LEU A 20 14.17 7.65 8.47
N PHE A 21 14.81 7.65 7.31
CA PHE A 21 16.23 7.32 7.19
C PHE A 21 17.12 8.24 8.05
N ILE A 22 16.88 9.56 7.97
CA ILE A 22 17.59 10.56 8.77
C ILE A 22 17.39 10.31 10.27
N LEU A 23 16.15 10.09 10.71
CA LEU A 23 15.83 9.81 12.12
C LEU A 23 16.56 8.55 12.62
N ILE A 24 16.59 7.48 11.82
CA ILE A 24 17.29 6.23 12.15
C ILE A 24 18.79 6.48 12.25
N ALA A 25 19.39 7.15 11.26
CA ALA A 25 20.82 7.43 11.21
C ALA A 25 21.28 8.28 12.40
N PHE A 26 20.56 9.38 12.71
CA PHE A 26 20.86 10.21 13.87
C PHE A 26 20.62 9.47 15.18
N GLY A 27 19.55 8.70 15.30
CA GLY A 27 19.29 7.88 16.49
C GLY A 27 20.41 6.88 16.76
N ALA A 28 20.84 6.15 15.73
CA ALA A 28 21.97 5.24 15.82
C ALA A 28 23.27 5.96 16.21
N PHE A 29 23.55 7.13 15.63
CA PHE A 29 24.71 7.94 15.96
C PHE A 29 24.71 8.39 17.44
N ILE A 30 23.57 8.88 17.96
CA ILE A 30 23.47 9.31 19.36
C ILE A 30 23.62 8.11 20.30
N VAL A 31 22.99 6.96 20.01
CA VAL A 31 23.19 5.72 20.79
C VAL A 31 24.67 5.34 20.84
N CYS A 32 25.38 5.38 19.70
CA CYS A 32 26.81 5.08 19.64
C CYS A 32 27.65 6.06 20.46
N ARG A 33 27.36 7.37 20.39
CA ARG A 33 28.07 8.38 21.20
C ARG A 33 27.80 8.21 22.69
N HIS A 34 26.55 7.95 23.07
CA HIS A 34 26.18 7.80 24.47
C HIS A 34 26.86 6.58 25.10
N LYS A 35 26.95 5.48 24.34
CA LYS A 35 27.70 4.29 24.75
C LYS A 35 29.17 4.60 25.03
N LYS A 36 29.86 5.32 24.14
CA LYS A 36 31.27 5.68 24.32
C LYS A 36 31.49 6.51 25.60
N THR A 37 30.61 7.47 25.89
CA THR A 37 30.70 8.28 27.11
C THR A 37 30.44 7.48 28.39
N GLN A 38 29.50 6.54 28.37
CA GLN A 38 29.24 5.63 29.50
C GLN A 38 30.43 4.70 29.75
N GLU A 39 31.04 4.15 28.69
CA GLU A 39 32.23 3.29 28.80
C GLU A 39 33.42 4.05 29.41
N VAL A 40 33.67 5.30 29.00
CA VAL A 40 34.73 6.14 29.59
C VAL A 40 34.48 6.41 31.07
N LYS A 41 33.26 6.80 31.46
CA LYS A 41 32.91 7.03 32.88
C LYS A 41 33.04 5.76 33.73
N ILE A 42 32.71 4.59 33.18
CA ILE A 42 32.88 3.30 33.86
C ILE A 42 34.37 2.96 34.00
N MET A 43 35.21 3.24 33.00
CA MET A 43 36.66 3.03 33.11
C MET A 43 37.29 3.98 34.15
N GLU A 44 36.90 5.26 34.16
CA GLU A 44 37.38 6.24 35.15
C GLU A 44 36.98 5.85 36.59
N THR A 45 35.81 5.23 36.79
CA THR A 45 35.34 4.80 38.11
C THR A 45 35.81 3.41 38.54
N LYS A 46 36.31 2.56 37.63
CA LYS A 46 36.83 1.21 37.92
C LYS A 46 38.33 1.16 38.29
N PHE A 47 39.05 2.27 38.16
CA PHE A 47 40.45 2.38 38.60
C PHE A 47 40.64 3.29 39.84
N PRO A 48 39.89 3.05 40.92
CA PRO A 48 40.46 3.11 42.27
C PRO A 48 40.49 1.69 42.83
N ASN A 49 41.70 1.20 43.10
CA ASN A 49 42.04 -0.13 43.63
C ASN A 49 40.94 -0.82 44.47
N ASN A 50 40.60 -2.06 44.09
CA ASN A 50 39.79 -3.06 44.82
C ASN A 50 38.26 -2.88 44.83
N PHE A 51 37.53 -3.60 43.95
CA PHE A 51 36.27 -4.26 44.32
C PHE A 51 35.83 -5.32 43.29
N LYS A 52 35.67 -6.58 43.73
CA LYS A 52 35.17 -7.73 42.95
C LYS A 52 33.66 -7.91 43.17
N ALA A 53 32.83 -7.12 42.50
CA ALA A 53 31.44 -7.49 42.19
C ALA A 53 30.90 -6.56 41.10
N SER A 54 30.37 -7.11 40.01
CA SER A 54 29.72 -6.30 38.97
C SER A 54 28.31 -5.91 39.45
N PRO A 55 27.97 -4.62 39.56
CA PRO A 55 26.65 -4.18 40.03
C PRO A 55 25.53 -4.59 39.05
N PRO A 56 24.29 -4.82 39.52
CA PRO A 56 23.16 -5.27 38.69
C PRO A 56 22.82 -4.33 37.52
N SER A 57 23.10 -3.04 37.64
CA SER A 57 22.95 -2.05 36.57
C SER A 57 23.85 -2.32 35.35
N LEU A 58 25.01 -2.96 35.54
CA LEU A 58 25.92 -3.30 34.45
C LEU A 58 25.40 -4.47 33.60
N LYS A 59 24.70 -5.43 34.22
CA LYS A 59 24.07 -6.56 33.50
C LYS A 59 22.93 -6.08 32.61
N LEU A 60 22.10 -5.15 33.11
CA LEU A 60 21.01 -4.55 32.33
C LEU A 60 21.54 -3.79 31.10
N PHE A 61 22.64 -3.06 31.25
CA PHE A 61 23.27 -2.31 30.15
C PHE A 61 23.88 -3.23 29.08
N GLY A 62 24.54 -4.33 29.50
CA GLY A 62 25.03 -5.36 28.57
C GLY A 62 23.90 -5.96 27.73
N ASN A 63 22.74 -6.21 28.35
CA ASN A 63 21.55 -6.72 27.65
C ASN A 63 21.00 -5.69 26.64
N LEU A 64 20.96 -4.40 26.98
CA LEU A 64 20.51 -3.34 26.07
C LEU A 64 21.41 -3.21 24.83
N VAL A 65 22.73 -3.28 24.99
CA VAL A 65 23.68 -3.27 23.86
C VAL A 65 23.46 -4.48 22.95
N SER A 66 23.14 -5.64 23.52
CA SER A 66 22.81 -6.84 22.75
C SER A 66 21.53 -6.64 21.93
N ILE A 67 20.50 -6.03 22.51
CA ILE A 67 19.23 -5.73 21.84
C ILE A 67 19.43 -4.77 20.66
N TYR A 68 20.17 -3.67 20.83
CA TYR A 68 20.42 -2.74 19.73
C TYR A 68 21.17 -3.39 18.56
N LYS A 69 22.16 -4.25 18.85
CA LYS A 69 22.87 -5.02 17.81
C LYS A 69 21.92 -5.96 17.08
N LEU A 70 21.07 -6.68 17.81
CA LEU A 70 20.06 -7.57 17.22
C LEU A 70 19.12 -6.79 16.29
N CYS A 71 18.61 -5.63 16.71
CA CYS A 71 17.79 -4.75 15.88
C CYS A 71 18.49 -4.36 14.57
N ILE A 72 19.78 -4.01 14.62
CA ILE A 72 20.57 -3.67 13.41
C ILE A 72 20.70 -4.89 12.50
N TYR A 73 21.03 -6.07 13.04
CA TYR A 73 21.15 -7.28 12.22
C TYR A 73 19.83 -7.65 11.55
N MET A 74 18.69 -7.52 12.26
CA MET A 74 17.36 -7.74 11.69
C MET A 74 17.05 -6.72 10.58
N ALA A 75 17.33 -5.44 10.82
CA ALA A 75 17.15 -4.39 9.81
C ALA A 75 18.01 -4.63 8.55
N CYS A 76 19.28 -5.03 8.72
CA CYS A 76 20.17 -5.37 7.60
C CYS A 76 19.70 -6.61 6.83
N SER A 77 19.28 -7.66 7.55
CA SER A 77 18.71 -8.87 6.94
C SER A 77 17.48 -8.54 6.10
N LEU A 78 16.59 -7.69 6.61
CA LEU A 78 15.39 -7.25 5.88
C LEU A 78 15.73 -6.32 4.72
N LEU A 79 16.76 -5.48 4.82
CA LEU A 79 17.22 -4.68 3.69
C LEU A 79 17.73 -5.56 2.55
N MET A 80 18.46 -6.64 2.88
CA MET A 80 18.87 -7.64 1.90
C MET A 80 17.64 -8.34 1.28
N ALA A 81 16.66 -8.72 2.09
CA ALA A 81 15.40 -9.30 1.61
C ALA A 81 14.61 -8.32 0.69
N TYR A 82 14.62 -7.02 1.00
CA TYR A 82 14.02 -5.97 0.17
C TYR A 82 14.67 -5.92 -1.21
N CYS A 83 16.01 -5.87 -1.26
CA CYS A 83 16.76 -5.88 -2.51
C CYS A 83 16.48 -7.15 -3.33
N LEU A 84 16.51 -8.33 -2.69
CA LEU A 84 16.21 -9.60 -3.35
C LEU A 84 14.76 -9.62 -3.91
N THR A 85 13.79 -9.11 -3.15
CA THR A 85 12.39 -9.04 -3.59
C THR A 85 12.20 -8.14 -4.80
N LYS A 86 12.91 -7.02 -4.88
CA LYS A 86 12.86 -6.14 -6.06
C LYS A 86 13.47 -6.78 -7.31
N LEU A 87 14.43 -7.70 -7.15
CA LEU A 87 15.09 -8.40 -8.25
C LEU A 87 14.29 -9.61 -8.76
N MET A 88 13.42 -10.20 -7.95
CA MET A 88 12.62 -11.38 -8.35
C MET A 88 11.45 -11.01 -9.28
N PRO A 89 11.27 -11.73 -10.42
CA PRO A 89 10.12 -11.55 -11.30
C PRO A 89 8.89 -12.28 -10.76
N PHE A 90 7.81 -11.54 -10.50
CA PHE A 90 6.52 -12.10 -10.11
C PHE A 90 5.50 -11.85 -11.23
N ASN A 91 5.57 -12.66 -12.29
CA ASN A 91 4.80 -12.43 -13.54
C ASN A 91 3.27 -12.57 -13.38
N PHE A 92 2.80 -13.12 -12.25
CA PHE A 92 1.37 -13.24 -11.94
C PHE A 92 0.77 -11.99 -11.28
N LEU A 93 1.59 -11.00 -10.93
CA LEU A 93 1.18 -9.71 -10.39
C LEU A 93 1.53 -8.60 -11.37
N ILE A 94 0.66 -7.61 -11.47
CA ILE A 94 0.96 -6.35 -12.16
C ILE A 94 2.06 -5.58 -11.43
N GLU A 95 2.78 -4.75 -12.17
CA GLU A 95 4.03 -4.12 -11.71
C GLU A 95 3.87 -3.33 -10.41
N TYR A 96 2.80 -2.54 -10.29
CA TYR A 96 2.57 -1.75 -9.08
C TYR A 96 2.25 -2.62 -7.85
N GLU A 97 1.61 -3.79 -8.03
CA GLU A 97 1.35 -4.72 -6.92
C GLU A 97 2.65 -5.37 -6.42
N ARG A 98 3.57 -5.71 -7.32
CA ARG A 98 4.89 -6.24 -6.95
C ARG A 98 5.65 -5.28 -6.03
N ASN A 99 5.59 -3.99 -6.35
CA ASN A 99 6.25 -2.96 -5.57
C ASN A 99 5.65 -2.81 -4.16
N ASN A 100 4.36 -3.05 -3.99
CA ASN A 100 3.70 -2.97 -2.68
C ASN A 100 4.26 -4.00 -1.67
N TYR A 101 4.58 -5.22 -2.10
CA TYR A 101 5.17 -6.24 -1.22
C TYR A 101 6.56 -5.84 -0.74
N ALA A 102 7.42 -5.41 -1.66
CA ALA A 102 8.75 -4.95 -1.31
C ALA A 102 8.68 -3.72 -0.37
N ASP A 103 7.80 -2.77 -0.66
CA ASP A 103 7.67 -1.56 0.14
C ASP A 103 7.18 -1.85 1.58
N ARG A 104 6.41 -2.93 1.80
CA ARG A 104 6.07 -3.38 3.17
C ARG A 104 7.28 -3.85 3.95
N ILE A 105 8.31 -4.42 3.32
CA ILE A 105 9.57 -4.81 3.99
C ILE A 105 10.25 -3.57 4.58
N LEU A 106 10.20 -2.42 3.89
CA LEU A 106 10.74 -1.16 4.41
C LEU A 106 10.04 -0.73 5.71
N ILE A 107 8.73 -0.95 5.82
CA ILE A 107 7.97 -0.66 7.05
C ILE A 107 8.50 -1.54 8.20
N VAL A 108 8.76 -2.83 7.95
CA VAL A 108 9.30 -3.75 8.96
C VAL A 108 10.73 -3.36 9.37
N ILE A 109 11.56 -2.88 8.43
CA ILE A 109 12.89 -2.32 8.74
C ILE A 109 12.75 -1.15 9.72
N VAL A 110 11.82 -0.22 9.46
CA VAL A 110 11.57 0.93 10.35
C VAL A 110 11.12 0.46 11.74
N LEU A 111 10.30 -0.59 11.84
CA LEU A 111 9.90 -1.17 13.12
C LEU A 111 11.10 -1.72 13.92
N PHE A 112 12.03 -2.42 13.28
CA PHE A 112 13.27 -2.86 13.95
C PHE A 112 14.18 -1.70 14.33
N CYS A 113 14.13 -0.60 13.59
CA CYS A 113 14.87 0.61 13.90
C CYS A 113 14.17 1.55 14.92
N LEU A 114 12.95 1.21 15.36
CA LEU A 114 12.15 2.03 16.28
C LEU A 114 12.89 2.38 17.59
N PRO A 115 13.67 1.48 18.23
CA PRO A 115 14.42 1.83 19.43
C PRO A 115 15.40 3.00 19.23
N PHE A 116 16.01 3.14 18.06
CA PHE A 116 16.90 4.26 17.74
C PHE A 116 16.13 5.57 17.57
N ILE A 117 14.97 5.50 16.92
CA ILE A 117 14.07 6.64 16.73
C ILE A 117 13.54 7.12 18.09
N ILE A 118 13.11 6.21 18.96
CA ILE A 118 12.65 6.53 20.32
C ILE A 118 13.78 7.19 21.13
N PHE A 119 15.01 6.65 21.06
CA PHE A 119 16.14 7.23 21.77
C PHE A 119 16.48 8.65 21.27
N LEU A 120 16.43 8.88 19.96
CA LEU A 120 16.57 10.20 19.36
C LEU A 120 15.50 11.17 19.90
N PHE A 121 14.23 10.77 19.90
CA PHE A 121 13.15 11.61 20.40
C PHE A 121 13.28 11.90 21.89
N HIS A 122 13.63 10.90 22.70
CA HIS A 122 13.88 11.11 24.12
C HIS A 122 14.98 12.17 24.33
N TRP A 123 16.12 12.02 23.65
CA TRP A 123 17.21 12.99 23.71
C TRP A 123 16.81 14.39 23.25
N LEU A 124 16.04 14.50 22.15
CA LEU A 124 15.54 15.78 21.63
C LEU A 124 14.58 16.45 22.63
N ILE A 125 13.63 15.69 23.18
CA ILE A 125 12.64 16.19 24.15
C ILE A 125 13.34 16.74 25.39
N GLU A 126 14.33 16.01 25.94
CA GLU A 126 15.12 16.49 27.08
C GLU A 126 15.83 17.84 26.79
N ARG A 127 16.32 18.01 25.55
CA ARG A 127 16.98 19.25 25.12
C ARG A 127 15.98 20.39 24.96
N ILE A 128 14.79 20.11 24.43
CA ILE A 128 13.72 21.10 24.18
C ILE A 128 13.12 21.59 25.50
N ILE A 129 12.83 20.69 26.45
CA ILE A 129 12.24 21.06 27.75
C ILE A 129 13.16 22.00 28.56
N LYS A 130 14.48 21.93 28.34
CA LYS A 130 15.46 22.83 28.97
C LYS A 130 15.57 24.21 28.29
N GLN A 131 14.90 24.44 27.16
CA GLN A 131 14.92 25.72 26.46
C GLN A 131 13.90 26.72 27.04
N LYS A 132 13.99 27.98 26.59
CA LYS A 132 12.99 29.03 26.90
C LYS A 132 11.60 28.63 26.40
N LYS A 133 10.55 29.11 27.09
CA LYS A 133 9.14 28.81 26.75
C LYS A 133 8.77 29.11 25.30
N ALA A 134 9.26 30.22 24.72
CA ALA A 134 9.02 30.53 23.32
C ALA A 134 9.51 29.43 22.36
N ILE A 135 10.70 28.87 22.60
CA ILE A 135 11.25 27.78 21.79
C ILE A 135 10.43 26.51 21.98
N GLN A 136 10.04 26.18 23.22
CA GLN A 136 9.18 25.03 23.51
C GLN A 136 7.86 25.11 22.72
N THR A 137 7.22 26.29 22.72
CA THR A 137 5.96 26.51 21.99
C THR A 137 6.13 26.30 20.48
N ILE A 138 7.23 26.80 19.88
CA ILE A 138 7.50 26.60 18.45
C ILE A 138 7.61 25.11 18.11
N TYR A 139 8.38 24.34 18.90
CA TYR A 139 8.52 22.90 18.68
C TYR A 139 7.20 22.15 18.89
N PHE A 140 6.38 22.55 19.87
CA PHE A 140 5.07 21.93 20.11
C PHE A 140 4.09 22.18 18.95
N LEU A 141 4.06 23.41 18.42
CA LEU A 141 3.27 23.75 17.24
C LEU A 141 3.74 22.97 16.01
N PHE A 142 5.05 22.88 15.80
CA PHE A 142 5.63 22.08 14.71
C PHE A 142 5.25 20.61 14.83
N LEU A 143 5.37 20.00 16.02
CA LEU A 143 4.99 18.60 16.23
C LEU A 143 3.50 18.38 15.97
N THR A 144 2.65 19.29 16.45
CA THR A 144 1.20 19.24 16.19
C THR A 144 0.92 19.28 14.68
N ALA A 145 1.59 20.14 13.92
CA ALA A 145 1.44 20.22 12.47
C ALA A 145 1.90 18.93 11.77
N VAL A 146 3.01 18.31 12.19
CA VAL A 146 3.49 17.03 11.64
C VAL A 146 2.52 15.88 11.94
N VAL A 147 1.98 15.82 13.16
CA VAL A 147 1.00 14.79 13.55
C VAL A 147 -0.29 14.97 12.74
N ALA A 148 -0.82 16.19 12.65
CA ALA A 148 -2.00 16.48 11.84
C ALA A 148 -1.79 16.15 10.35
N SER A 149 -0.61 16.46 9.81
CA SER A 149 -0.24 16.10 8.43
C SER A 149 -0.18 14.59 8.25
N SER A 150 0.39 13.86 9.20
CA SER A 150 0.47 12.39 9.17
C SER A 150 -0.92 11.75 9.23
N LEU A 151 -1.80 12.27 10.08
CA LEU A 151 -3.21 11.85 10.14
C LEU A 151 -3.89 12.10 8.79
N TYR A 152 -3.80 13.32 8.26
CA TYR A 152 -4.40 13.65 6.96
C TYR A 152 -3.93 12.72 5.83
N LEU A 153 -2.61 12.46 5.75
CA LEU A 153 -2.04 11.57 4.74
C LEU A 153 -2.48 10.11 4.88
N SER A 154 -2.90 9.69 6.09
CA SER A 154 -3.33 8.32 6.38
C SER A 154 -4.76 8.00 5.90
N TYR A 155 -5.58 9.03 5.62
CA TYR A 155 -6.93 8.83 5.10
C TYR A 155 -6.95 8.74 3.57
N PRO A 156 -7.93 8.03 2.98
CA PRO A 156 -8.28 8.17 1.58
C PRO A 156 -8.61 9.63 1.27
N ARG A 157 -8.00 10.15 0.22
CA ARG A 157 -8.10 11.53 -0.24
C ARG A 157 -8.53 11.59 -1.70
N PHE A 158 -9.35 12.58 -2.01
CA PHE A 158 -9.71 12.98 -3.35
C PHE A 158 -9.45 14.48 -3.46
N ASP A 159 -8.22 14.84 -3.82
CA ASP A 159 -7.77 16.22 -3.94
C ASP A 159 -6.90 16.42 -5.19
N ASN A 160 -6.44 17.64 -5.43
CA ASN A 160 -5.67 18.00 -6.64
C ASN A 160 -4.31 17.30 -6.76
N TYR A 161 -3.77 16.75 -5.67
CA TYR A 161 -2.48 16.07 -5.63
C TYR A 161 -2.61 14.56 -5.59
N TYR A 162 -3.70 14.03 -5.04
CA TYR A 162 -3.90 12.59 -4.91
C TYR A 162 -5.36 12.20 -5.04
N ASN A 163 -5.59 11.21 -5.91
CA ASN A 163 -6.86 10.51 -6.04
C ASN A 163 -6.68 9.09 -5.48
N SER A 164 -7.35 8.80 -4.37
CA SER A 164 -7.26 7.49 -3.72
C SER A 164 -8.10 6.46 -4.45
N HIS A 165 -7.46 5.35 -4.84
CA HIS A 165 -8.11 4.24 -5.55
C HIS A 165 -8.47 3.07 -4.61
N SER A 166 -8.38 3.29 -3.29
CA SER A 166 -8.62 2.27 -2.27
C SER A 166 -10.11 2.07 -2.01
N TRP A 167 -10.82 1.56 -3.01
CA TRP A 167 -12.21 1.16 -2.89
C TRP A 167 -12.28 -0.25 -2.32
N SER A 168 -13.17 -0.47 -1.35
CA SER A 168 -13.48 -1.80 -0.86
C SER A 168 -14.65 -2.38 -1.64
N THR A 169 -14.73 -3.70 -1.70
CA THR A 169 -15.88 -4.40 -2.29
C THR A 169 -17.15 -4.00 -1.54
N GLY A 170 -18.11 -3.44 -2.26
CA GLY A 170 -19.35 -2.90 -1.71
C GLY A 170 -20.59 -3.69 -2.12
N GLN A 171 -21.75 -3.25 -1.60
CA GLN A 171 -23.04 -3.85 -1.94
C GLN A 171 -23.37 -3.70 -3.44
N ASN A 172 -22.92 -2.61 -4.06
CA ASN A 172 -23.14 -2.38 -5.49
C ASN A 172 -22.35 -3.37 -6.35
N ASP A 173 -21.13 -3.73 -5.95
CA ASP A 173 -20.33 -4.75 -6.65
C ASP A 173 -21.03 -6.12 -6.57
N ILE A 174 -21.56 -6.47 -5.40
CA ILE A 174 -22.36 -7.69 -5.20
C ILE A 174 -23.63 -7.66 -6.08
N ALA A 175 -24.35 -6.54 -6.08
CA ALA A 175 -25.55 -6.38 -6.91
C ALA A 175 -25.24 -6.51 -8.40
N ALA A 176 -24.08 -6.03 -8.86
CA ALA A 176 -23.64 -6.19 -10.25
C ALA A 176 -23.36 -7.64 -10.60
N VAL A 177 -22.64 -8.34 -9.72
CA VAL A 177 -22.34 -9.76 -9.86
C VAL A 177 -23.63 -10.60 -9.92
N GLN A 178 -24.56 -10.35 -9.00
CA GLN A 178 -25.85 -11.04 -8.95
C GLN A 178 -26.73 -10.71 -10.17
N TRP A 179 -26.75 -9.45 -10.60
CA TRP A 179 -27.49 -9.04 -11.78
C TRP A 179 -26.97 -9.73 -13.03
N ILE A 180 -25.64 -9.77 -13.22
CA ILE A 180 -25.01 -10.48 -14.34
C ILE A 180 -25.40 -11.96 -14.32
N GLU A 181 -25.28 -12.62 -13.17
CA GLU A 181 -25.63 -14.04 -13.05
C GLU A 181 -27.09 -14.33 -13.40
N ASN A 182 -28.01 -13.46 -12.97
CA ASN A 182 -29.45 -13.63 -13.23
C ASN A 182 -29.85 -13.31 -14.67
N ASN A 183 -29.01 -12.59 -15.44
CA ASN A 183 -29.32 -12.17 -16.80
C ASN A 183 -28.47 -12.87 -17.87
N ALA A 184 -27.40 -13.56 -17.48
CA ALA A 184 -26.60 -14.35 -18.39
C ALA A 184 -27.39 -15.55 -18.91
N GLN A 185 -27.45 -15.69 -20.24
CA GLN A 185 -28.17 -16.78 -20.88
C GLN A 185 -27.26 -17.97 -21.18
N LYS A 186 -25.96 -17.71 -21.31
CA LYS A 186 -24.95 -18.71 -21.66
C LYS A 186 -23.79 -18.67 -20.69
N LYS A 187 -22.80 -19.54 -20.90
CA LYS A 187 -21.49 -19.36 -20.26
C LYS A 187 -20.93 -18.01 -20.68
N TYR A 188 -20.41 -17.26 -19.72
CA TYR A 188 -19.97 -15.89 -19.93
C TYR A 188 -18.64 -15.61 -19.22
N ILE A 189 -18.02 -14.50 -19.60
CA ILE A 189 -16.95 -13.86 -18.83
C ILE A 189 -17.34 -12.44 -18.44
N VAL A 190 -16.63 -11.91 -17.45
CA VAL A 190 -16.75 -10.51 -17.06
C VAL A 190 -15.40 -9.84 -17.12
N LEU A 191 -15.36 -8.63 -17.68
CA LEU A 191 -14.24 -7.70 -17.68
C LEU A 191 -14.54 -6.64 -16.63
N ALA A 192 -13.96 -6.79 -15.45
CA ALA A 192 -14.20 -5.91 -14.31
C ALA A 192 -12.93 -5.63 -13.50
N ASN A 193 -13.00 -4.69 -12.56
CA ASN A 193 -11.90 -4.46 -11.64
C ASN A 193 -11.82 -5.54 -10.54
N GLN A 194 -10.84 -5.36 -9.64
CA GLN A 194 -10.60 -6.29 -8.54
C GLN A 194 -11.76 -6.38 -7.54
N GLN A 195 -12.50 -5.28 -7.30
CA GLN A 195 -13.57 -5.27 -6.30
C GLN A 195 -14.79 -6.06 -6.75
N VAL A 196 -15.21 -5.87 -7.99
CA VAL A 196 -16.29 -6.65 -8.61
C VAL A 196 -15.88 -8.13 -8.72
N SER A 197 -14.61 -8.40 -9.05
CA SER A 197 -14.11 -9.77 -9.10
C SER A 197 -14.04 -10.44 -7.73
N ALA A 198 -13.70 -9.69 -6.68
CA ALA A 198 -13.76 -10.18 -5.30
C ALA A 198 -15.20 -10.43 -4.84
N ALA A 199 -16.16 -9.58 -5.24
CA ALA A 199 -17.58 -9.85 -5.04
C ALA A 199 -18.01 -11.16 -5.72
N ALA A 200 -17.57 -11.42 -6.96
CA ALA A 200 -17.87 -12.68 -7.64
C ALA A 200 -17.31 -13.90 -6.92
N LEU A 201 -16.10 -13.84 -6.37
CA LEU A 201 -15.55 -14.92 -5.54
C LEU A 201 -16.34 -15.11 -4.24
N LYS A 202 -16.83 -14.04 -3.62
CA LYS A 202 -17.68 -14.12 -2.43
C LYS A 202 -19.01 -14.82 -2.74
N GLU A 203 -19.67 -14.43 -3.83
CA GLU A 203 -20.99 -14.93 -4.19
C GLU A 203 -20.95 -16.36 -4.75
N PHE A 204 -19.92 -16.70 -5.53
CA PHE A 204 -19.89 -17.96 -6.27
C PHE A 204 -18.81 -18.94 -5.77
N GLY A 205 -17.85 -18.48 -4.97
CA GLY A 205 -16.73 -19.30 -4.54
C GLY A 205 -15.78 -19.69 -5.68
N PHE A 206 -15.00 -20.74 -5.47
CA PHE A 206 -14.01 -21.25 -6.42
C PHE A 206 -14.53 -22.49 -7.17
N ASN A 207 -15.82 -22.57 -7.49
CA ASN A 207 -16.42 -23.77 -8.09
C ASN A 207 -16.60 -23.67 -9.61
N ARG A 208 -16.56 -22.46 -10.19
CA ARG A 208 -16.84 -22.23 -11.61
C ARG A 208 -15.61 -21.67 -12.32
N TYR A 209 -15.02 -22.50 -13.18
CA TYR A 209 -13.90 -22.15 -14.04
C TYR A 209 -14.23 -22.46 -15.50
N LEU A 210 -13.67 -21.67 -16.40
CA LEU A 210 -13.72 -21.91 -17.84
C LEU A 210 -12.44 -22.61 -18.27
N SER A 211 -12.59 -23.63 -19.12
CA SER A 211 -11.45 -24.35 -19.69
C SER A 211 -10.92 -23.59 -20.89
N VAL A 212 -9.71 -23.07 -20.79
CA VAL A 212 -9.04 -22.30 -21.84
C VAL A 212 -7.74 -23.01 -22.20
N LYS A 213 -7.70 -23.58 -23.41
CA LYS A 213 -6.60 -24.42 -23.89
C LYS A 213 -6.29 -25.53 -22.88
N ASN A 214 -5.11 -25.49 -22.25
CA ASN A 214 -4.65 -26.46 -21.24
C ASN A 214 -4.68 -25.91 -19.81
N SER A 215 -5.51 -24.91 -19.56
CA SER A 215 -5.60 -24.22 -18.26
C SER A 215 -7.05 -23.93 -17.89
N GLN A 216 -7.27 -23.59 -16.63
CA GLN A 216 -8.55 -23.10 -16.15
C GLN A 216 -8.42 -21.63 -15.76
N ILE A 217 -9.40 -20.83 -16.17
CA ILE A 217 -9.50 -19.43 -15.77
C ILE A 217 -10.79 -19.20 -15.02
N TYR A 218 -10.74 -18.31 -14.03
CA TYR A 218 -11.96 -17.81 -13.42
C TYR A 218 -12.67 -16.87 -14.40
N PHE A 219 -14.00 -16.90 -14.44
CA PHE A 219 -14.79 -16.11 -15.39
C PHE A 219 -14.87 -14.62 -15.03
N TYR A 220 -14.33 -14.23 -13.86
CA TYR A 220 -13.97 -12.85 -13.51
C TYR A 220 -12.44 -12.72 -13.44
N PRO A 221 -11.87 -11.52 -13.68
CA PRO A 221 -10.44 -11.32 -13.88
C PRO A 221 -9.63 -11.35 -12.58
N ILE A 222 -9.47 -12.55 -12.02
CA ILE A 222 -8.55 -12.87 -10.92
C ILE A 222 -7.70 -14.08 -11.35
N PRO A 223 -6.36 -14.03 -11.24
CA PRO A 223 -5.55 -12.92 -10.69
C PRO A 223 -5.42 -11.74 -11.65
N THR A 224 -4.94 -10.61 -11.15
CA THR A 224 -4.70 -9.37 -11.91
C THR A 224 -3.60 -9.48 -12.96
N GLY A 225 -2.65 -10.40 -12.80
CA GLY A 225 -1.70 -10.73 -13.88
C GLY A 225 -2.31 -11.55 -15.02
N GLY A 226 -3.56 -12.00 -14.90
CA GLY A 226 -4.24 -12.82 -15.90
C GLY A 226 -4.69 -12.05 -17.14
N GLN A 227 -4.86 -12.76 -18.25
CA GLN A 227 -5.23 -12.18 -19.54
C GLN A 227 -6.59 -11.46 -19.52
N LEU A 228 -7.58 -11.98 -18.77
CA LEU A 228 -8.88 -11.29 -18.62
C LEU A 228 -8.75 -9.92 -17.98
N TYR A 229 -7.83 -9.75 -17.01
CA TYR A 229 -7.60 -8.44 -16.40
C TYR A 229 -6.94 -7.49 -17.40
N GLN A 230 -6.05 -7.97 -18.26
CA GLN A 230 -5.47 -7.16 -19.33
C GLN A 230 -6.52 -6.67 -20.33
N TYR A 231 -7.49 -7.51 -20.70
CA TYR A 231 -8.62 -7.06 -21.52
C TYR A 231 -9.47 -6.00 -20.80
N TYR A 232 -9.71 -6.15 -19.49
CA TYR A 232 -10.36 -5.10 -18.71
C TYR A 232 -9.56 -3.79 -18.74
N LEU A 233 -8.24 -3.84 -18.56
CA LEU A 233 -7.37 -2.67 -18.65
C LEU A 233 -7.43 -2.01 -20.04
N ASP A 234 -7.49 -2.80 -21.11
CA ASP A 234 -7.67 -2.29 -22.47
C ASP A 234 -9.02 -1.56 -22.63
N MET A 235 -10.10 -2.09 -22.03
CA MET A 235 -11.42 -1.43 -22.05
C MET A 235 -11.40 -0.06 -21.35
N VAL A 236 -10.67 0.08 -20.24
CA VAL A 236 -10.71 1.32 -19.43
C VAL A 236 -9.59 2.33 -19.73
N TYR A 237 -8.44 1.89 -20.25
CA TYR A 237 -7.30 2.77 -20.53
C TYR A 237 -7.05 3.04 -22.01
N LYS A 238 -7.52 2.18 -22.92
CA LYS A 238 -7.40 2.39 -24.37
C LYS A 238 -8.73 2.84 -24.98
N LYS A 239 -9.71 1.94 -25.03
CA LYS A 239 -11.07 2.20 -25.56
C LYS A 239 -11.99 1.02 -25.19
N PRO A 240 -13.23 1.25 -24.72
CA PRO A 240 -14.20 0.19 -24.41
C PRO A 240 -14.85 -0.37 -25.70
N SER A 241 -14.03 -0.96 -26.58
CA SER A 241 -14.46 -1.40 -27.91
C SER A 241 -15.09 -2.80 -27.92
N ARG A 242 -16.05 -3.03 -28.84
CA ARG A 242 -16.58 -4.38 -29.08
C ARG A 242 -15.48 -5.37 -29.47
N GLU A 243 -14.46 -4.91 -30.22
CA GLU A 243 -13.32 -5.73 -30.62
C GLU A 243 -12.58 -6.35 -29.42
N THR A 244 -12.34 -5.57 -28.36
CA THR A 244 -11.70 -6.07 -27.13
C THR A 244 -12.57 -7.11 -26.43
N ALA A 245 -13.89 -6.89 -26.36
CA ALA A 245 -14.83 -7.84 -25.76
C ALA A 245 -14.86 -9.16 -26.55
N LEU A 246 -14.92 -9.10 -27.89
CA LEU A 246 -14.87 -10.28 -28.76
C LEU A 246 -13.55 -11.06 -28.59
N LYS A 247 -12.40 -10.37 -28.54
CA LYS A 247 -11.11 -11.01 -28.26
C LYS A 247 -11.07 -11.72 -26.91
N ALA A 248 -11.69 -11.13 -25.88
CA ALA A 248 -11.79 -11.75 -24.58
C ALA A 248 -12.69 -12.99 -24.59
N MET A 249 -13.82 -12.92 -25.31
CA MET A 249 -14.74 -14.04 -25.54
C MET A 249 -14.05 -15.21 -26.26
N ASP A 250 -13.36 -14.92 -27.36
CA ASP A 250 -12.58 -15.90 -28.13
C ASP A 250 -11.49 -16.54 -27.26
N PHE A 251 -10.80 -15.74 -26.43
CA PHE A 251 -9.81 -16.25 -25.47
C PHE A 251 -10.44 -17.22 -24.47
N ALA A 252 -11.63 -16.91 -23.96
CA ALA A 252 -12.31 -17.71 -22.94
C ALA A 252 -13.18 -18.86 -23.50
N GLY A 253 -13.40 -18.90 -24.81
CA GLY A 253 -14.28 -19.88 -25.45
C GLY A 253 -15.75 -19.72 -25.06
N VAL A 254 -16.21 -18.48 -24.93
CA VAL A 254 -17.61 -18.13 -24.59
C VAL A 254 -18.18 -17.16 -25.61
N ASN A 255 -19.51 -17.06 -25.68
CA ASN A 255 -20.20 -16.20 -26.66
C ASN A 255 -20.89 -14.98 -26.00
N GLU A 256 -20.68 -14.80 -24.71
CA GLU A 256 -21.27 -13.72 -23.91
C GLU A 256 -20.19 -13.12 -22.99
N ALA A 257 -20.06 -11.80 -23.01
CA ALA A 257 -19.17 -11.07 -22.13
C ALA A 257 -19.86 -9.85 -21.53
N TYR A 258 -19.51 -9.55 -20.29
CA TYR A 258 -19.93 -8.33 -19.63
C TYR A 258 -18.73 -7.44 -19.35
N PHE A 259 -18.87 -6.14 -19.55
CA PHE A 259 -17.92 -5.14 -19.07
C PHE A 259 -18.56 -4.38 -17.92
N VAL A 260 -17.85 -4.24 -16.80
CA VAL A 260 -18.33 -3.53 -15.61
C VAL A 260 -17.50 -2.28 -15.40
N LEU A 261 -18.18 -1.13 -15.38
CA LEU A 261 -17.60 0.18 -15.14
C LEU A 261 -18.16 0.79 -13.86
N ASN A 262 -17.30 0.91 -12.85
CA ASN A 262 -17.64 1.65 -11.64
C ASN A 262 -17.48 3.16 -11.87
N LYS A 263 -18.38 3.96 -11.28
CA LYS A 263 -18.37 5.43 -11.39
C LYS A 263 -17.09 6.08 -10.89
N TYR A 264 -16.45 5.47 -9.89
CA TYR A 264 -15.19 5.97 -9.31
C TYR A 264 -13.97 5.76 -10.23
N TRP A 265 -14.10 5.03 -11.34
CA TRP A 265 -12.98 4.82 -12.24
C TRP A 265 -12.57 6.14 -12.91
N TRP A 266 -11.26 6.31 -13.13
CA TRP A 266 -10.75 7.49 -13.82
C TRP A 266 -11.39 7.62 -15.22
N ALA A 267 -11.85 8.82 -15.56
CA ALA A 267 -12.57 9.12 -16.81
C ALA A 267 -13.83 8.27 -17.06
N SER A 268 -14.49 7.78 -15.99
CA SER A 268 -15.70 6.94 -16.09
C SER A 268 -16.81 7.55 -16.96
N SER A 269 -17.04 8.86 -16.92
CA SER A 269 -18.04 9.50 -17.79
C SER A 269 -17.75 9.32 -19.28
N LYS A 270 -16.49 9.50 -19.69
CA LYS A 270 -16.08 9.31 -21.09
C LYS A 270 -16.20 7.83 -21.48
N ILE A 271 -15.69 6.93 -20.64
CA ILE A 271 -15.73 5.48 -20.89
C ILE A 271 -17.18 4.99 -20.97
N LEU A 272 -18.07 5.52 -20.13
CA LEU A 272 -19.50 5.23 -20.13
C LEU A 272 -20.13 5.57 -21.48
N ASP A 273 -19.89 6.78 -21.99
CA ASP A 273 -20.46 7.23 -23.26
C ASP A 273 -19.95 6.39 -24.44
N GLU A 274 -18.65 6.07 -24.47
CA GLU A 274 -18.06 5.21 -25.49
C GLU A 274 -18.55 3.77 -25.40
N ALA A 275 -18.64 3.19 -24.19
CA ALA A 275 -19.08 1.81 -23.99
C ALA A 275 -20.55 1.60 -24.40
N LYS A 276 -21.43 2.58 -24.17
CA LYS A 276 -22.83 2.53 -24.62
C LYS A 276 -22.98 2.40 -26.13
N LEU A 277 -22.07 3.01 -26.90
CA LEU A 277 -22.09 2.95 -28.36
C LEU A 277 -21.61 1.58 -28.87
N GLU A 278 -20.76 0.91 -28.10
CA GLU A 278 -20.08 -0.33 -28.49
C GLU A 278 -20.78 -1.58 -27.93
N SER A 279 -21.60 -1.47 -26.89
CA SER A 279 -22.31 -2.61 -26.28
C SER A 279 -23.61 -2.97 -27.01
N ASP A 280 -24.09 -4.22 -26.85
CA ASP A 280 -25.42 -4.62 -27.33
C ASP A 280 -26.54 -4.15 -26.40
N ALA A 281 -26.28 -4.17 -25.10
CA ALA A 281 -27.17 -3.68 -24.07
C ALA A 281 -26.36 -3.16 -22.88
N TRP A 282 -26.99 -2.33 -22.04
CA TRP A 282 -26.38 -1.88 -20.81
C TRP A 282 -27.41 -1.70 -19.69
N HIS A 283 -26.95 -1.86 -18.46
CA HIS A 283 -27.74 -1.73 -17.25
C HIS A 283 -27.03 -0.86 -16.22
N LYS A 284 -27.82 -0.21 -15.38
CA LYS A 284 -27.37 0.77 -14.38
C LYS A 284 -27.77 0.27 -13.00
N ILE A 285 -26.79 0.21 -12.10
CA ILE A 285 -26.97 -0.28 -10.72
C ILE A 285 -26.85 0.90 -9.76
N ASP A 286 -27.72 0.88 -8.74
CA ASP A 286 -27.78 1.85 -7.65
C ASP A 286 -27.62 3.30 -8.13
N ASN A 287 -28.56 3.76 -8.96
CA ASN A 287 -28.56 5.13 -9.48
C ASN A 287 -27.25 5.59 -10.16
N GLY A 288 -26.41 4.66 -10.61
CA GLY A 288 -25.28 4.92 -11.53
C GLY A 288 -23.93 4.78 -10.88
N GLU A 289 -23.87 4.13 -9.72
CA GLU A 289 -22.60 3.80 -9.09
C GLU A 289 -21.85 2.72 -9.88
N ILE A 290 -22.58 1.82 -10.56
CA ILE A 290 -22.01 0.82 -11.48
C ILE A 290 -22.83 0.73 -12.77
N TYR A 291 -22.13 0.58 -13.89
CA TYR A 291 -22.71 0.29 -15.20
C TYR A 291 -22.21 -1.07 -15.67
N VAL A 292 -23.13 -1.88 -16.20
CA VAL A 292 -22.84 -3.20 -16.76
C VAL A 292 -23.21 -3.16 -18.24
N PHE A 293 -22.29 -3.55 -19.10
CA PHE A 293 -22.46 -3.57 -20.55
C PHE A 293 -22.37 -5.01 -21.04
N GLN A 294 -23.31 -5.43 -21.87
CA GLN A 294 -23.38 -6.77 -22.44
C GLN A 294 -22.86 -6.76 -23.87
N TYR A 295 -22.11 -7.80 -24.21
CA TYR A 295 -21.58 -8.07 -25.54
C TYR A 295 -21.87 -9.53 -25.90
N ASN A 296 -22.41 -9.75 -27.09
CA ASN A 296 -22.69 -11.05 -27.66
C ASN A 296 -21.89 -11.24 -28.95
N GLN A 297 -21.49 -12.48 -29.22
CA GLN A 297 -20.86 -12.88 -30.48
C GLN A 297 -21.90 -13.21 -31.56
#